data_AF-A0A7W2ACC1-F1
#
_entry.id   AF-A0A7W2ACC1-F1
#
_cell.length_a   1.000
_cell.length_b   1.000
_cell.length_c   1.000
_cell.angle_alpha   90.00
_cell.angle_beta   90.00
_cell.angle_gamma   90.00
#
_symmetry.space_group_name_H-M   'P 1'
#
loop_
_entity.id
_entity.type
_entity.pdbx_description
1 polymer ?
#
loop_
_entity_poly.entity_id
_entity_poly.type
_entity_poly.pdbx_seq_one_letter_code
_entity_poly.pdbx_strand_id
1 'polypeptide(L)' 'MENRTARLTLLIDPKKKAVFEQLCSQQDVTPSQMVRKFIRDFIEQELGDTWQEQVFGKDDPLG' A
#
# COMPACT_ATOMS: atom_id res chain seq x y z
N MET A 1 0.29 11.91 -17.85
CA MET A 1 0.08 10.91 -16.79
C MET A 1 0.05 11.67 -15.49
N GLU A 2 -1.15 12.07 -15.08
CA GLU A 2 -1.37 12.95 -13.93
C GLU A 2 -0.88 12.32 -12.62
N ASN A 3 -0.36 13.16 -11.72
CA ASN A 3 0.38 12.84 -10.50
C ASN A 3 -0.43 12.05 -9.45
N ARG A 4 -0.87 10.83 -9.73
CA ARG A 4 -1.55 9.94 -8.77
C ARG A 4 -0.59 9.18 -7.84
N THR A 5 0.55 9.77 -7.52
CA THR A 5 1.54 9.15 -6.62
C THR A 5 1.83 10.07 -5.45
N ALA A 6 1.22 9.77 -4.29
CA ALA A 6 1.56 10.39 -3.02
C ALA A 6 2.69 9.61 -2.33
N ARG A 7 3.57 10.31 -1.60
CA ARG A 7 4.66 9.69 -0.82
C ARG A 7 4.18 9.41 0.61
N LEU A 8 4.22 8.15 1.01
CA LEU A 8 4.01 7.72 2.40
C LEU A 8 5.38 7.40 3.04
N THR A 9 5.73 8.09 4.12
CA THR A 9 6.94 7.82 4.91
C THR A 9 6.53 7.19 6.23
N LEU A 10 7.17 6.08 6.59
CA LEU A 10 6.87 5.31 7.79
C LEU A 10 8.15 4.90 8.50
N LEU A 11 8.15 5.00 9.83
CA LEU A 11 9.24 4.55 10.68
C LEU A 11 8.91 3.15 11.19
N ILE A 12 9.86 2.23 11.04
CA ILE A 12 9.76 0.86 11.52
C ILE A 12 11.04 0.48 12.25
N ASP A 13 10.92 -0.44 13.20
CA ASP A 13 12.07 -0.99 13.90
C ASP A 13 13.08 -1.61 12.90
N PRO A 14 14.40 -1.39 13.09
CA PRO A 14 15.41 -1.85 12.14
C PRO A 14 15.47 -3.38 12.00
N LYS A 15 15.17 -4.15 13.07
CA LYS A 15 15.13 -5.61 12.99
C LYS A 15 13.92 -6.07 12.18
N LYS A 16 12.76 -5.44 12.40
CA LYS A 16 11.56 -5.70 11.58
C LYS A 16 11.79 -5.37 10.11
N LYS A 17 12.46 -4.24 9.82
CA LYS A 17 12.85 -3.86 8.45
C LYS A 17 13.69 -4.94 7.79
N ALA A 18 14.75 -5.40 8.47
CA ALA A 18 15.65 -6.43 7.92
C ALA A 18 14.92 -7.74 7.61
N VAL A 19 14.06 -8.20 8.53
CA VAL A 19 13.24 -9.41 8.31
C VAL A 19 12.27 -9.21 7.15
N PHE A 20 11.61 -8.06 7.08
CA PHE A 20 10.69 -7.74 5.98
C PHE A 20 11.39 -7.74 4.62
N GLU A 21 12.56 -7.10 4.53
CA GLU A 21 13.36 -7.06 3.29
C GLU A 21 13.83 -8.46 2.87
N GLN A 22 14.22 -9.31 3.82
CA GLN A 22 14.57 -10.71 3.55
C GLN A 22 13.37 -11.50 3.00
N LEU A 23 12.20 -11.39 3.63
CA LEU A 23 10.97 -12.07 3.18
C LEU A 23 10.52 -11.58 1.80
N CYS A 24 10.69 -10.29 1.51
CA CYS A 24 10.41 -9.72 0.20
C CYS A 24 11.37 -10.27 -0.87
N SER A 25 12.67 -10.33 -0.55
CA SER A 25 13.69 -10.88 -1.45
C SER A 25 13.47 -12.36 -1.77
N GLN A 26 12.98 -13.15 -0.83
CA GLN A 26 12.66 -14.57 -1.05
C GLN A 26 11.49 -14.79 -2.03
N GLN A 27 10.61 -13.80 -2.15
CA GLN A 27 9.42 -13.83 -3.00
C GLN A 27 9.61 -13.05 -4.32
N ASP A 28 10.83 -12.58 -4.61
CA ASP A 28 11.14 -11.74 -5.78
C ASP A 28 10.30 -10.46 -5.86
N VAL A 29 9.97 -9.88 -4.70
CA VAL A 29 9.19 -8.64 -4.60
C VAL A 29 9.97 -7.58 -3.84
N THR A 30 9.72 -6.31 -4.17
CA THR A 30 10.27 -5.18 -3.43
C THR A 30 9.42 -4.86 -2.19
N PRO A 31 10.03 -4.30 -1.12
CA PRO A 31 9.28 -3.82 0.04
C PRO A 31 8.11 -2.90 -0.32
N SER A 32 8.30 -2.00 -1.29
CA SER A 32 7.25 -1.08 -1.74
C SER A 32 6.08 -1.79 -2.43
N GLN A 33 6.33 -2.88 -3.17
CA GLN A 33 5.25 -3.69 -3.76
C GLN A 33 4.43 -4.38 -2.68
N MET A 34 5.09 -4.98 -1.68
CA MET A 34 4.40 -5.63 -0.57
C MET A 34 3.62 -4.64 0.31
N VAL A 35 4.19 -3.47 0.62
CA VAL A 35 3.47 -2.42 1.37
C VAL A 35 2.23 -1.94 0.61
N ARG A 36 2.32 -1.75 -0.72
CA ARG A 36 1.15 -1.39 -1.53
C ARG A 36 0.07 -2.48 -1.51
N LYS A 37 0.48 -3.75 -1.54
CA LYS A 37 -0.43 -4.88 -1.40
C LYS A 37 -1.14 -4.83 -0.03
N PHE A 38 -0.38 -4.71 1.07
CA PHE A 38 -0.96 -4.61 2.41
C PHE A 38 -1.92 -3.42 2.57
N ILE A 39 -1.60 -2.26 2.01
CA ILE A 39 -2.50 -1.10 2.03
C ILE A 39 -3.81 -1.45 1.30
N ARG A 40 -3.73 -2.10 0.14
CA ARG A 40 -4.91 -2.53 -0.62
C ARG A 40 -5.74 -3.55 0.14
N ASP A 41 -5.11 -4.63 0.60
CA ASP A 41 -5.78 -5.70 1.37
C ASP A 41 -6.46 -5.11 2.63
N PHE A 42 -5.82 -4.17 3.31
CA PHE A 42 -6.41 -3.48 4.46
C PHE A 42 -7.64 -2.64 4.09
N ILE A 43 -7.55 -1.85 3.02
CA ILE A 43 -8.69 -1.03 2.54
C ILE A 43 -9.86 -1.92 2.11
N GLU A 44 -9.57 -3.00 1.38
CA GLU A 44 -10.58 -3.96 0.92
C GLU A 44 -11.25 -4.71 2.08
N GLN A 45 -10.48 -5.09 3.10
CA GLN A 45 -11.01 -5.73 4.30
C GLN A 45 -11.99 -4.81 5.05
N GLU A 46 -11.69 -3.51 5.14
CA GLU A 46 -12.49 -2.55 5.91
C GLU A 46 -13.69 -1.98 5.11
N LEU A 47 -13.54 -1.78 3.80
CA LEU A 47 -14.56 -1.15 2.94
C LEU A 47 -15.33 -2.14 2.06
N GLY A 48 -14.88 -3.40 1.97
CA GLY A 48 -15.44 -4.43 1.12
C GLY A 48 -14.97 -4.36 -0.35
N ASP A 49 -15.52 -5.24 -1.19
CA ASP A 49 -15.11 -5.45 -2.59
C ASP A 49 -15.28 -4.19 -3.48
N THR A 50 -16.17 -3.26 -3.09
CA THR A 50 -16.46 -2.01 -3.80
C THR A 50 -15.62 -0.82 -3.34
N TRP A 51 -14.54 -1.05 -2.59
CA TRP A 51 -13.69 0.01 -2.05
C TRP A 51 -13.14 0.97 -3.12
N GLN A 52 -12.93 0.48 -4.34
CA GLN A 52 -12.43 1.29 -5.46
C GLN A 52 -13.38 2.44 -5.83
N GLU A 53 -14.68 2.21 -5.75
CA GLU A 53 -15.69 3.22 -6.04
C GLU A 53 -15.73 4.31 -4.96
N GLN A 54 -15.37 3.96 -3.73
CA GLN A 54 -15.31 4.90 -2.61
C GLN A 54 -14.01 5.72 -2.61
N VAL A 55 -12.89 5.12 -3.03
CA VAL A 55 -11.57 5.77 -3.04
C VAL A 55 -11.32 6.57 -4.32
N PHE A 56 -11.87 6.15 -5.46
CA PHE A 56 -11.69 6.82 -6.76
C PHE A 56 -12.99 7.37 -7.36
N GLY A 57 -14.06 7.40 -6.56
CA GLY A 57 -15.38 7.87 -6.97
C GLY A 57 -15.42 9.37 -7.25
N LYS A 58 -16.57 9.84 -7.75
CA LYS A 58 -16.82 11.24 -8.14
C LYS A 58 -16.66 12.29 -7.02
N ASP A 59 -16.54 11.85 -5.78
CA ASP A 59 -16.32 12.68 -4.59
C ASP A 59 -14.89 12.43 -4.06
N ASP A 60 -13.89 12.38 -4.95
CA ASP A 60 -12.49 12.27 -4.55
C ASP A 60 -12.08 13.57 -3.83
N PRO A 61 -11.87 13.57 -2.49
CA PRO A 61 -11.42 14.77 -1.79
C PRO A 61 -9.97 15.14 -2.15
N LEU A 62 -9.28 14.28 -2.93
CA LEU A 62 -7.92 14.46 -3.40
C LEU A 62 -7.84 14.76 -4.92
N GLY A 63 -9.00 14.95 -5.58
CA GLY A 63 -9.15 15.19 -7.02
C GLY A 63 -9.42 16.64 -7.38
#